data_AF-A0A965BQK1-F1
#
_entry.id   AF-A0A965BQK1-F1
#
_cell.length_a   1.000
_cell.length_b   1.000
_cell.length_c   1.000
_cell.angle_alpha   90.00
_cell.angle_beta   90.00
_cell.angle_gamma   90.00
#
_symmetry.space_group_name_H-M   'P 1'
#
loop_
_entity.id
_entity.type
_entity.pdbx_description
1 polymer ?
#
loop_
_entity_poly.entity_id
_entity_poly.type
_entity_poly.pdbx_seq_one_letter_code
_entity_poly.pdbx_strand_id
1 'polypeptide(L)'
;MHRLLKFYCLPLLLASCGSWVQLTAPGQQVEVLSESQVSACQPLGRASSSTLDRLLLVERSTARQQDELLTLARNEAGDMGGNAIVPMTAAADGKQSFAVYRCP
;
A
#
# COMPACT_ATOMS: atom_id res chain seq x y z
N MET A 1 18.04 -51.42 23.84
CA MET A 1 18.60 -50.59 22.75
C MET A 1 17.59 -49.51 22.38
N HIS A 2 17.70 -48.33 23.00
CA HIS A 2 16.87 -47.17 22.69
C HIS A 2 17.21 -46.65 21.29
N ARG A 3 16.24 -46.65 20.36
CA ARG A 3 16.29 -45.76 19.20
C ARG A 3 14.92 -45.17 18.92
N LEU A 4 14.60 -44.18 19.74
CA LEU A 4 14.11 -42.86 19.35
C LEU A 4 12.95 -42.85 18.36
N LEU A 5 11.77 -42.73 18.95
CA LEU A 5 10.57 -42.12 18.39
C LEU A 5 10.95 -40.89 17.54
N LYS A 6 11.01 -41.05 16.21
CA LYS A 6 11.21 -39.94 15.28
C LYS A 6 9.90 -39.17 15.21
N PHE A 7 9.72 -38.23 16.14
CA PHE A 7 8.77 -37.14 16.00
C PHE A 7 9.13 -36.39 14.71
N TYR A 8 8.39 -36.69 13.65
CA TYR A 8 8.42 -35.92 12.42
C TYR A 8 7.82 -34.55 12.75
N CYS A 9 8.68 -33.60 13.14
CA CYS A 9 8.29 -32.21 13.28
C CYS A 9 8.00 -31.70 11.87
N LEU A 10 6.72 -31.74 11.51
CA LEU A 10 6.19 -31.10 10.30
C LEU A 10 6.51 -29.59 10.43
N PRO A 11 7.33 -29.00 9.56
CA PRO A 11 7.58 -27.58 9.63
C PRO A 11 6.26 -26.87 9.32
N LEU A 12 5.73 -26.16 10.32
CA LEU A 12 4.59 -25.27 10.16
C LEU A 12 5.04 -24.14 9.23
N LEU A 13 4.68 -24.23 7.95
CA LEU A 13 4.87 -23.13 7.01
C LEU A 13 3.93 -21.99 7.43
N LEU A 14 4.46 -21.06 8.22
CA LEU A 14 3.82 -19.79 8.51
C LEU A 14 3.69 -19.03 7.19
N ALA A 15 2.50 -19.03 6.60
CA ALA A 15 2.20 -18.24 5.43
C ALA A 15 2.34 -16.75 5.79
N SER A 16 3.27 -16.04 5.15
CA SER A 16 3.42 -14.60 5.33
C SER A 16 2.25 -13.89 4.64
N CYS A 17 1.21 -13.52 5.38
CA CYS A 17 0.27 -12.50 4.94
C CYS A 17 0.97 -11.14 5.09
N GLY A 18 1.56 -10.63 4.03
CA GLY A 18 2.17 -9.30 4.02
C GLY A 18 2.02 -8.62 2.67
N SER A 19 1.30 -7.50 2.64
CA SER A 19 1.58 -6.43 1.67
C SER A 19 3.05 -6.05 1.79
N TRP A 20 3.74 -5.81 0.67
CA TRP A 20 5.17 -5.45 0.72
C TRP A 20 5.43 -4.10 1.39
N VAL A 21 4.44 -3.19 1.37
CA VAL A 21 4.54 -1.87 1.98
C VAL A 21 3.49 -1.75 3.08
N GLN A 22 3.91 -1.23 4.22
CA GLN A 22 3.05 -0.97 5.39
C GLN A 22 2.70 0.51 5.47
N LEU A 23 1.54 0.82 6.05
CA LEU A 23 1.20 2.20 6.38
C LEU A 23 2.11 2.72 7.50
N THR A 24 2.63 3.93 7.29
CA THR A 24 3.27 4.73 8.31
C THR A 24 2.20 5.33 9.23
N ALA A 25 2.60 5.79 10.43
CA ALA A 25 1.70 6.49 11.34
C ALA A 25 0.97 7.69 10.67
N PRO A 26 1.64 8.61 9.96
CA PRO A 26 0.95 9.68 9.24
C PRO A 26 0.08 9.13 8.09
N GLY A 27 0.55 8.11 7.34
CA GLY A 27 -0.22 7.50 6.26
C GLY A 27 -1.53 6.84 6.71
N GLN A 28 -1.61 6.34 7.94
CA GLN A 28 -2.86 5.82 8.52
C GLN A 28 -3.95 6.88 8.64
N GLN A 29 -3.58 8.16 8.79
CA GLN A 29 -4.50 9.29 8.91
C GLN A 29 -4.98 9.82 7.56
N VAL A 30 -4.45 9.30 6.45
CA VAL A 30 -4.83 9.73 5.10
C VAL A 30 -6.01 8.92 4.60
N GLU A 31 -7.08 9.58 4.19
CA GLU A 31 -8.26 8.95 3.59
C GLU A 31 -8.22 9.01 2.05
N VAL A 32 -8.94 8.10 1.41
CA VAL A 32 -9.13 8.11 -0.04
C VAL A 32 -10.49 8.72 -0.33
N LEU A 33 -10.49 9.86 -1.00
CA LEU A 33 -11.69 10.62 -1.31
C LEU A 33 -11.92 10.68 -2.82
N SER A 34 -13.15 11.03 -3.19
CA SER A 34 -13.51 11.41 -4.55
C SER A 34 -13.40 12.93 -4.73
N GLU A 35 -13.38 13.38 -5.98
CA GLU A 35 -13.30 14.81 -6.32
C GLU A 35 -14.43 15.66 -5.69
N SER A 36 -15.62 15.10 -5.52
CA SER A 36 -16.75 15.81 -4.92
C SER A 36 -16.61 16.04 -3.41
N GLN A 37 -15.77 15.26 -2.74
CA GLN A 37 -15.57 15.30 -1.29
C GLN A 37 -14.47 16.29 -0.87
N VAL A 38 -13.69 16.83 -1.81
CA VAL A 38 -12.54 17.70 -1.51
C VAL A 38 -12.80 19.19 -1.77
N SER A 39 -14.06 19.58 -1.97
CA SER A 39 -14.46 20.97 -2.26
C SER A 39 -14.05 21.98 -1.17
N ALA A 40 -13.95 21.54 0.08
CA ALA A 40 -13.53 22.36 1.23
C ALA A 40 -12.06 22.12 1.65
N CYS A 41 -11.32 21.28 0.93
CA CYS A 41 -9.96 20.90 1.31
C CYS A 41 -8.90 21.79 0.65
N GLN A 42 -7.80 22.02 1.35
CA GLN A 42 -6.65 22.72 0.80
C GLN A 42 -5.79 21.77 -0.04
N PRO A 43 -5.47 22.10 -1.31
CA PRO A 43 -4.54 21.30 -2.10
C PRO A 43 -3.10 21.48 -1.59
N LEU A 44 -2.37 20.37 -1.45
CA LEU A 44 -0.97 20.35 -1.00
C LEU A 44 0.01 19.92 -2.09
N GLY A 45 -0.45 19.15 -3.07
CA GLY A 45 0.40 18.70 -4.17
C GLY A 45 -0.05 17.37 -4.75
N ARG A 46 0.92 16.56 -5.19
CA ARG A 46 0.70 15.26 -5.82
C ARG A 46 1.65 14.22 -5.23
N ALA A 47 1.10 13.08 -4.83
CA ALA A 47 1.83 11.87 -4.51
C ALA A 47 1.90 10.97 -5.75
N SER A 48 3.06 10.37 -6.01
CA SER A 48 3.30 9.50 -7.17
C SER A 48 3.80 8.15 -6.69
N SER A 49 2.91 7.17 -6.65
CA SER A 49 3.29 5.82 -6.25
C SER A 49 3.67 4.96 -7.45
N SER A 50 4.78 4.23 -7.29
CA SER A 50 5.26 3.21 -8.23
C SER A 50 5.58 1.96 -7.42
N THR A 51 5.03 0.82 -7.82
CA THR A 51 5.47 -0.48 -7.29
C THR A 51 6.71 -0.94 -8.03
N LEU A 52 7.61 -1.67 -7.36
CA LEU A 52 8.71 -2.34 -8.05
C LEU A 52 8.15 -3.50 -8.88
N ASP A 53 8.43 -3.46 -10.18
CA ASP A 53 8.25 -4.64 -11.03
C ASP A 53 9.40 -5.63 -10.74
N ARG A 54 9.01 -6.85 -10.34
CA ARG A 54 9.81 -8.08 -10.35
C ARG A 54 10.88 -8.29 -9.25
N LEU A 55 10.58 -9.26 -8.38
CA LEU A 55 11.51 -10.37 -8.13
C LEU A 55 11.01 -11.58 -8.95
N LEU A 56 11.92 -12.26 -9.63
CA LEU A 56 11.68 -13.25 -10.71
C LEU A 56 10.87 -14.53 -10.35
N LEU A 57 10.22 -14.61 -9.18
CA LEU A 57 9.65 -15.87 -8.67
C LEU A 57 8.22 -15.77 -8.11
N VAL A 58 7.57 -14.59 -8.10
CA VAL A 58 6.17 -14.48 -7.65
C VAL A 58 5.41 -13.52 -8.55
N GLU A 59 4.51 -14.09 -9.36
CA GLU A 59 3.50 -13.36 -10.11
C GLU A 59 2.46 -12.82 -9.10
N ARG A 60 2.50 -11.51 -8.84
CA ARG A 60 1.51 -10.88 -7.96
C ARG A 60 0.18 -10.72 -8.71
N SER A 61 -0.93 -11.03 -8.05
CA SER A 61 -2.25 -10.67 -8.54
C SER A 61 -2.39 -9.14 -8.64
N THR A 62 -3.01 -8.64 -9.71
CA THR A 62 -3.23 -7.20 -9.98
C THR A 62 -3.90 -6.45 -8.82
N ALA A 63 -4.80 -7.11 -8.09
CA ALA A 63 -5.43 -6.55 -6.89
C ALA A 63 -4.40 -6.17 -5.80
N ARG A 64 -3.33 -6.95 -5.61
CA ARG A 64 -2.27 -6.62 -4.64
C ARG A 64 -1.45 -5.39 -5.06
N GLN A 65 -1.32 -5.14 -6.36
CA GLN A 65 -0.58 -3.99 -6.86
C GLN A 65 -1.31 -2.68 -6.56
N GLN A 66 -2.64 -2.68 -6.68
CA GLN A 66 -3.46 -1.51 -6.38
C GLN A 66 -3.40 -1.11 -4.90
N ASP A 67 -3.47 -2.09 -3.99
CA ASP A 67 -3.38 -1.86 -2.54
C ASP A 67 -1.99 -1.35 -2.12
N GLU A 68 -0.94 -1.84 -2.78
CA GLU A 68 0.44 -1.37 -2.57
C GLU A 68 0.61 0.08 -3.05
N LEU A 69 0.09 0.43 -4.24
CA LEU A 69 0.08 1.81 -4.76
C LEU A 69 -0.65 2.77 -3.84
N LEU A 70 -1.78 2.34 -3.29
CA LEU A 70 -2.57 3.15 -2.37
C LEU A 70 -1.83 3.37 -1.05
N THR A 71 -1.21 2.32 -0.51
CA THR A 71 -0.43 2.40 0.73
C THR A 71 0.74 3.37 0.58
N LEU A 72 1.46 3.29 -0.54
CA LEU A 72 2.55 4.22 -0.86
C LEU A 72 2.07 5.66 -0.97
N ALA A 73 0.98 5.90 -1.71
CA ALA A 73 0.42 7.24 -1.89
C ALA A 73 -0.04 7.86 -0.55
N ARG A 74 -0.66 7.05 0.31
CA ARG A 74 -1.08 7.50 1.66
C ARG A 74 0.12 7.86 2.53
N ASN A 75 1.19 7.08 2.49
CA ASN A 75 2.41 7.40 3.23
C ASN A 75 3.03 8.73 2.76
N GLU A 76 3.21 8.90 1.46
CA GLU A 76 3.75 10.15 0.88
C GLU A 76 2.86 11.34 1.21
N ALA A 77 1.54 11.20 1.07
CA ALA A 77 0.58 12.23 1.44
C ALA A 77 0.66 12.61 2.93
N GLY A 78 0.82 11.62 3.81
CA GLY A 78 1.00 11.83 5.25
C GLY A 78 2.29 12.60 5.56
N ASP A 79 3.39 12.29 4.87
CA ASP A 79 4.67 13.00 5.00
C ASP A 79 4.59 14.45 4.48
N MET A 80 3.74 14.71 3.49
CA MET A 80 3.38 16.07 3.04
C MET A 80 2.46 16.81 4.02
N GLY A 81 1.97 16.14 5.07
CA GLY A 81 0.99 16.68 6.01
C GLY A 81 -0.45 16.70 5.48
N GLY A 82 -0.74 15.97 4.41
CA GLY A 82 -2.10 15.74 3.94
C GLY A 82 -2.84 14.72 4.82
N ASN A 83 -4.16 14.76 4.75
CA ASN A 83 -5.06 13.76 5.35
C ASN A 83 -6.04 13.19 4.32
N ALA A 84 -5.93 13.56 3.04
CA ALA A 84 -6.72 13.00 1.98
C ALA A 84 -5.95 12.87 0.66
N ILE A 85 -6.25 11.81 -0.09
CA ILE A 85 -5.80 11.61 -1.47
C ILE A 85 -6.98 11.37 -2.41
N VAL A 86 -6.86 11.88 -3.64
CA VAL A 86 -7.82 11.63 -4.72
C VAL A 86 -7.09 11.02 -5.92
N PRO A 87 -7.52 9.87 -6.45
CA PRO A 87 -6.94 9.28 -7.66
C PRO A 87 -7.06 10.22 -8.86
N MET A 88 -5.95 10.53 -9.53
CA MET A 88 -5.97 11.40 -10.72
C MET A 88 -6.04 10.62 -12.03
N THR A 89 -5.56 9.38 -12.03
CA THR A 89 -5.53 8.49 -13.19
C THR A 89 -5.97 7.10 -12.77
N ALA A 90 -6.40 6.28 -13.73
CA ALA A 90 -6.40 4.84 -13.52
C ALA A 90 -4.97 4.36 -13.24
N ALA A 91 -4.82 3.29 -12.46
CA ALA A 91 -3.54 2.63 -12.31
C ALA A 91 -3.15 1.96 -13.63
N ALA A 92 -1.92 2.19 -14.08
CA ALA A 92 -1.36 1.59 -15.28
C ALA A 92 0.13 1.31 -15.05
N ASP A 93 0.62 0.18 -15.56
CA ASP A 93 2.04 -0.21 -15.47
C ASP A 93 2.62 -0.10 -14.04
N GLY A 94 1.84 -0.49 -13.03
CA GLY A 94 2.25 -0.43 -11.63
C GLY A 94 2.50 0.98 -11.11
N LYS A 95 1.82 1.99 -11.68
CA LYS A 95 1.93 3.40 -11.31
C LYS A 95 0.56 4.06 -11.23
N GLN A 96 0.43 5.01 -10.32
CA GLN A 96 -0.73 5.87 -10.23
C GLN A 96 -0.38 7.20 -9.55
N SER A 97 -1.02 8.28 -10.00
CA SER A 97 -0.88 9.60 -9.38
C SER A 97 -2.10 9.95 -8.53
N PHE A 98 -1.85 10.60 -7.40
CA PHE A 98 -2.86 11.02 -6.46
C PHE A 98 -2.70 12.50 -6.12
N ALA A 99 -3.78 13.27 -6.16
CA ALA A 99 -3.80 14.62 -5.64
C ALA A 99 -3.87 14.57 -4.11
N VAL A 100 -3.06 15.38 -3.42
CA VAL A 100 -2.95 15.40 -1.96
C VAL A 100 -3.63 16.64 -1.40
N TYR A 101 -4.43 16.44 -0.36
CA TYR A 101 -5.21 17.50 0.28
C TYR A 101 -5.04 17.48 1.81
N ARG A 102 -5.26 18.65 2.40
CA ARG A 102 -5.56 18.83 3.82
C ARG A 102 -7.00 19.31 3.97
N CYS A 103 -7.85 18.42 4.44
CA CYS A 103 -9.25 18.68 4.75
C CYS A 103 -9.42 19.16 6.19
N PRO A 104 -10.48 19.96 6.48
CA PRO A 104 -10.82 20.43 7.82
C PRO A 104 -11.02 19.32 8.85
#